data_AF-A0A9K3LJM3-F1
#
_entry.id   AF-A0A9K3LJM3-F1
#
_cell.length_a   1.000
_cell.length_b   1.000
_cell.length_c   1.000
_cell.angle_alpha   90.00
_cell.angle_beta   90.00
_cell.angle_gamma   90.00
#
_symmetry.space_group_name_H-M   'P 1'
#
loop_
_entity.id
_entity.type
_entity.pdbx_description
1 polymer ?
#
loop_
_entity_poly.entity_id
_entity_poly.type
_entity_poly.pdbx_seq_one_letter_code
_entity_poly.pdbx_strand_id
1 'polypeptide(L)'
;MSSNSNRPISQNEERNLTTTPKNDVVGHRDLEQMYRVVQRILESQQQRRTKTAKAYDSKQQEFIEFCQKVYAGQPSDQIATVEHEKVYKFMWYQAYRCLRKQNKGTPAQRQGFDMTEYNALIEKYGQSNDEAKIDNPDNGIGISCMSQYKASILHLWKDQVGRGVNNRLEREVWQTSTESLMKMVKSRKQPIQKKDYPEKIDMETVERLRREMSAPEDPEDLTLHSVKATVVEYLNVLYQQGERNRHAIDECRNAIRVGFDSVTQQINALVLSMNQILELLQGTADCRTAMMVGLNAAKDHFQRMQHLDQGLPLHNTTATTTTTTTTGFPQRIFDSTNLQPKLPRQSEPSLLPRGFGHQLSHTFMSVMDLYNEWYGLERFQDVPVPGGIQAMDNAYKTEWRRSWSQAEQKYYSRVKSVITAMNKQIHENGRTLSEVSEEFEEAFTKHCKKKITNLVNWIDSNEYRRPKKRQALQLGD
;
A
#
# COMPACT_ATOMS: atom_id res chain seq x y z
N MET A 1 -23.00 105.28 -29.60
CA MET A 1 -21.82 105.99 -30.15
C MET A 1 -20.68 105.85 -29.15
N SER A 2 -19.47 105.61 -29.66
CA SER A 2 -18.13 105.61 -29.05
C SER A 2 -17.91 105.55 -27.53
N SER A 3 -16.83 104.81 -27.23
CA SER A 3 -15.95 104.87 -26.06
C SER A 3 -16.43 104.14 -24.81
N ASN A 4 -15.77 103.03 -24.49
CA ASN A 4 -15.73 102.56 -23.11
C ASN A 4 -14.40 101.90 -22.74
N SER A 5 -14.02 102.14 -21.49
CA SER A 5 -12.70 101.98 -20.88
C SER A 5 -12.67 100.80 -19.89
N ASN A 6 -11.44 100.47 -19.46
CA ASN A 6 -11.02 99.91 -18.16
C ASN A 6 -10.66 98.41 -18.05
N ARG A 7 -9.33 98.22 -17.87
CA ARG A 7 -8.56 97.58 -16.76
C ARG A 7 -8.97 96.21 -16.14
N PRO A 8 -7.98 95.50 -15.56
CA PRO A 8 -7.93 94.03 -15.49
C PRO A 8 -8.23 93.44 -14.10
N ILE A 9 -8.46 92.12 -14.03
CA ILE A 9 -8.62 91.35 -12.79
C ILE A 9 -7.80 90.06 -12.84
N SER A 10 -7.25 89.72 -11.67
CA SER A 10 -6.50 88.52 -11.31
C SER A 10 -7.36 87.61 -10.39
N GLN A 11 -6.90 86.37 -10.21
CA GLN A 11 -7.17 85.40 -9.14
C GLN A 11 -8.26 84.32 -9.34
N ASN A 12 -7.78 83.08 -9.09
CA ASN A 12 -8.38 81.94 -8.41
C ASN A 12 -9.71 81.35 -8.88
N GLU A 13 -9.65 80.05 -9.21
CA GLU A 13 -10.55 78.92 -8.85
C GLU A 13 -10.43 77.86 -9.97
N GLU A 14 -10.47 76.55 -9.82
CA GLU A 14 -10.43 75.57 -8.73
C GLU A 14 -10.36 74.19 -9.43
N ARG A 15 -9.30 73.40 -9.18
CA ARG A 15 -9.37 72.09 -8.51
C ARG A 15 -10.07 70.94 -9.27
N ASN A 16 -9.23 70.24 -10.05
CA ASN A 16 -8.92 68.81 -9.93
C ASN A 16 -10.08 67.79 -9.84
N LEU A 17 -10.53 67.35 -11.01
CA LEU A 17 -11.13 66.04 -11.25
C LEU A 17 -10.24 65.26 -12.21
N THR A 18 -9.34 64.42 -11.68
CA THR A 18 -8.72 63.33 -12.45
C THR A 18 -8.31 62.18 -11.52
N THR A 19 -9.28 61.39 -11.10
CA THR A 19 -9.04 60.08 -10.49
C THR A 19 -8.58 59.10 -11.57
N THR A 20 -7.27 58.91 -11.67
CA THR A 20 -6.64 57.79 -12.39
C THR A 20 -6.58 56.57 -11.45
N PRO A 21 -6.88 55.35 -11.95
CA PRO A 21 -6.90 54.16 -11.12
C PRO A 21 -5.47 53.77 -10.72
N LYS A 22 -5.25 53.56 -9.43
CA LYS A 22 -4.01 52.99 -8.88
C LYS A 22 -3.87 51.56 -9.39
N ASN A 23 -2.95 51.34 -10.32
CA ASN A 23 -2.52 50.01 -10.73
C ASN A 23 -1.93 49.26 -9.54
N ASP A 24 -2.54 48.12 -9.22
CA ASP A 24 -2.14 47.18 -8.19
C ASP A 24 -0.74 46.60 -8.46
N VAL A 25 0.25 47.08 -7.72
CA VAL A 25 1.63 46.53 -7.69
C VAL A 25 1.72 45.24 -6.83
N VAL A 26 0.58 44.75 -6.32
CA VAL A 26 0.53 43.60 -5.39
C VAL A 26 0.67 42.25 -6.09
N GLY A 27 0.35 42.14 -7.39
CA GLY A 27 0.38 40.86 -8.12
C GLY A 27 1.78 40.32 -8.46
N HIS A 28 2.79 41.19 -8.55
CA HIS A 28 4.10 40.78 -9.08
C HIS A 28 4.99 40.10 -8.02
N ARG A 29 4.89 40.51 -6.75
CA ARG A 29 5.67 39.90 -5.65
C ARG A 29 5.18 38.51 -5.27
N ASP A 30 3.87 38.28 -5.30
CA ASP A 30 3.28 36.97 -5.03
C ASP A 30 3.61 35.95 -6.11
N LEU A 31 3.64 36.38 -7.39
CA LEU A 31 4.08 35.54 -8.49
C LEU A 31 5.55 35.15 -8.34
N GLU A 32 6.42 36.12 -8.05
CA GLU A 32 7.85 35.89 -7.88
C GLU A 32 8.16 34.98 -6.68
N GLN A 33 7.41 35.13 -5.59
CA GLN A 33 7.50 34.25 -4.42
C GLN A 33 7.03 32.84 -4.74
N MET A 34 5.97 32.69 -5.55
CA MET A 34 5.48 31.38 -6.03
C MET A 34 6.52 30.69 -6.93
N TYR A 35 7.14 31.43 -7.86
CA TYR A 35 8.24 30.92 -8.70
C TYR A 35 9.42 30.43 -7.85
N ARG A 36 9.84 31.19 -6.84
CA ARG A 36 10.91 30.78 -5.91
C ARG A 36 10.56 29.54 -5.08
N VAL A 37 9.27 29.32 -4.77
CA VAL A 37 8.81 28.10 -4.07
C VAL A 37 8.82 26.89 -5.00
N VAL A 38 8.29 27.05 -6.22
CA VAL A 38 8.30 25.99 -7.24
C VAL A 38 9.74 25.58 -7.58
N GLN A 39 10.63 26.55 -7.73
CA GLN A 39 12.04 26.31 -8.02
C GLN A 39 12.76 25.56 -6.89
N ARG A 40 12.51 25.91 -5.62
CA ARG A 40 13.00 25.14 -4.46
C ARG A 40 12.44 23.72 -4.41
N ILE A 41 11.18 23.51 -4.79
CA ILE A 41 10.58 22.17 -4.85
C ILE A 41 11.28 21.34 -5.94
N LEU A 42 11.48 21.91 -7.13
CA LEU A 42 12.18 21.25 -8.24
C LEU A 42 13.63 20.92 -7.88
N GLU A 43 14.36 21.86 -7.28
CA GLU A 43 15.73 21.64 -6.80
C GLU A 43 15.79 20.55 -5.71
N SER A 44 14.84 20.55 -4.76
CA SER A 44 14.75 19.51 -3.74
C SER A 44 14.45 18.13 -4.32
N GLN A 45 13.62 18.06 -5.36
CA GLN A 45 13.32 16.83 -6.11
C GLN A 45 14.56 16.36 -6.88
N GLN A 46 15.28 17.27 -7.53
CA GLN A 46 16.53 17.00 -8.23
C GLN A 46 17.59 16.45 -7.25
N GLN A 47 17.80 17.12 -6.11
CA GLN A 47 18.74 16.68 -5.08
C GLN A 47 18.36 15.34 -4.47
N ARG A 48 17.06 15.08 -4.24
CA ARG A 48 16.57 13.76 -3.80
C ARG A 48 16.88 12.69 -4.83
N ARG A 49 16.68 12.97 -6.13
CA ARG A 49 17.04 12.05 -7.22
C ARG A 49 18.55 11.77 -7.24
N THR A 50 19.39 12.79 -7.09
CA THR A 50 20.86 12.62 -7.06
C THR A 50 21.33 11.80 -5.85
N LYS A 51 20.77 12.05 -4.66
CA LYS A 51 21.10 11.27 -3.45
C LYS A 51 20.63 9.82 -3.55
N THR A 52 19.47 9.62 -4.15
CA THR A 52 18.89 8.28 -4.36
C THR A 52 19.67 7.50 -5.41
N ALA A 53 20.06 8.12 -6.52
CA ALA A 53 20.95 7.54 -7.53
C ALA A 53 22.27 7.09 -6.91
N LYS A 54 22.95 7.98 -6.16
CA LYS A 54 24.22 7.67 -5.48
C LYS A 54 24.12 6.49 -4.51
N ALA A 55 22.95 6.26 -3.89
CA ALA A 55 22.71 5.12 -3.00
C ALA A 55 22.45 3.81 -3.76
N TYR A 56 21.81 3.86 -4.92
CA TYR A 56 21.65 2.69 -5.79
C TYR A 56 22.96 2.32 -6.48
N ASP A 57 23.78 3.31 -6.85
CA ASP A 57 25.10 3.11 -7.46
C ASP A 57 26.05 2.36 -6.53
N SER A 58 26.09 2.70 -5.23
CA SER A 58 26.98 2.01 -4.29
C SER A 58 26.59 0.55 -4.06
N LYS A 59 25.30 0.24 -4.06
CA LYS A 59 24.78 -1.12 -3.92
C LYS A 59 24.96 -1.95 -5.18
N GLN A 60 24.77 -1.32 -6.34
CA GLN A 60 25.08 -1.93 -7.63
C GLN A 60 26.57 -2.24 -7.75
N GLN A 61 27.43 -1.31 -7.31
CA GLN A 61 28.88 -1.50 -7.30
C GLN A 61 29.30 -2.66 -6.38
N GLU A 62 28.72 -2.78 -5.19
CA GLU A 62 28.99 -3.91 -4.29
C GLU A 62 28.61 -5.26 -4.94
N PHE A 63 27.52 -5.33 -5.70
CA PHE A 63 27.16 -6.52 -6.46
C PHE A 63 28.16 -6.83 -7.58
N ILE A 64 28.62 -5.81 -8.32
CA ILE A 64 29.63 -5.98 -9.38
C ILE A 64 30.95 -6.48 -8.77
N GLU A 65 31.39 -5.92 -7.65
CA GLU A 65 32.59 -6.37 -6.94
C GLU A 65 32.44 -7.81 -6.42
N PHE A 66 31.24 -8.19 -5.94
CA PHE A 66 30.93 -9.58 -5.62
C PHE A 66 31.13 -10.48 -6.83
N CYS A 67 30.54 -10.12 -7.98
CA CYS A 67 30.69 -10.88 -9.20
C CYS A 67 32.16 -11.02 -9.62
N GLN A 68 32.92 -9.93 -9.58
CA GLN A 68 34.34 -9.91 -9.95
C GLN A 68 35.21 -10.78 -9.04
N LYS A 69 34.94 -10.82 -7.73
CA LYS A 69 35.75 -11.60 -6.78
C LYS A 69 35.33 -13.07 -6.72
N VAL A 70 34.02 -13.36 -6.72
CA VAL A 70 33.49 -14.72 -6.56
C VAL A 70 33.51 -15.50 -7.88
N TYR A 71 33.36 -14.81 -9.01
CA TYR A 71 33.33 -15.42 -10.35
C TYR A 71 34.50 -14.97 -11.21
N ALA A 72 35.66 -14.68 -10.60
CA ALA A 72 36.86 -14.19 -11.27
C ALA A 72 37.34 -15.08 -12.43
N GLY A 73 37.01 -16.38 -12.42
CA GLY A 73 37.35 -17.33 -13.47
C GLY A 73 36.42 -17.34 -14.69
N GLN A 74 35.32 -16.57 -14.68
CA GLN A 74 34.42 -16.48 -15.82
C GLN A 74 34.94 -15.48 -16.88
N PRO A 75 34.51 -15.62 -18.15
CA PRO A 75 34.76 -14.63 -19.19
C PRO A 75 34.30 -13.21 -18.78
N SER A 76 35.06 -12.17 -19.14
CA SER A 76 34.84 -10.79 -18.67
C SER A 76 33.46 -10.23 -19.04
N ASP A 77 32.91 -10.67 -20.16
CA ASP A 77 31.55 -10.38 -20.64
C ASP A 77 30.45 -11.07 -19.81
N GLN A 78 30.80 -12.14 -19.09
CA GLN A 78 29.86 -12.89 -18.25
C GLN A 78 29.99 -12.54 -16.78
N ILE A 79 31.17 -12.13 -16.30
CA ILE A 79 31.44 -11.88 -14.86
C ILE A 79 30.33 -11.04 -14.23
N ALA A 80 30.05 -9.85 -14.78
CA ALA A 80 29.08 -8.92 -14.21
C ALA A 80 27.63 -9.12 -14.72
N THR A 81 27.39 -10.09 -15.58
CA THR A 81 26.05 -10.37 -16.12
C THR A 81 25.12 -10.85 -15.01
N VAL A 82 23.95 -10.23 -14.91
CA VAL A 82 22.97 -10.51 -13.85
C VAL A 82 22.29 -11.84 -14.14
N GLU A 83 22.64 -12.86 -13.36
CA GLU A 83 22.11 -14.21 -13.47
C GLU A 83 21.51 -14.67 -12.14
N HIS A 84 20.58 -15.63 -12.21
CA HIS A 84 19.89 -16.14 -11.03
C HIS A 84 20.85 -16.57 -9.90
N GLU A 85 21.85 -17.39 -10.24
CA GLU A 85 22.79 -17.95 -9.26
C GLU A 85 23.57 -16.84 -8.54
N LYS A 86 24.06 -15.84 -9.30
CA LYS A 86 24.79 -14.69 -8.77
C LYS A 86 23.92 -13.84 -7.86
N VAL A 87 22.69 -13.56 -8.31
CA VAL A 87 21.72 -12.80 -7.52
C VAL A 87 21.34 -13.54 -6.24
N TYR A 88 21.05 -14.84 -6.32
CA TYR A 88 20.71 -15.64 -5.15
C TYR A 88 21.86 -15.69 -4.14
N LYS A 89 23.09 -16.04 -4.57
CA LYS A 89 24.25 -16.10 -3.67
C LYS A 89 24.57 -14.75 -3.04
N PHE A 90 24.45 -13.66 -3.80
CA PHE A 90 24.64 -12.32 -3.26
C PHE A 90 23.55 -11.96 -2.24
N MET A 91 22.28 -12.20 -2.58
CA MET A 91 21.16 -11.91 -1.68
C MET A 91 21.19 -12.77 -0.42
N TRP A 92 21.66 -14.02 -0.53
CA TRP A 92 21.92 -14.92 0.59
C TRP A 92 23.00 -14.33 1.50
N TYR A 93 24.15 -13.95 0.93
CA TYR A 93 25.23 -13.29 1.67
C TYR A 93 24.75 -12.04 2.41
N GLN A 94 24.00 -11.18 1.71
CA GLN A 94 23.40 -9.98 2.30
C GLN A 94 22.46 -10.34 3.45
N ALA A 95 21.64 -11.38 3.31
CA ALA A 95 20.69 -11.79 4.34
C ALA A 95 21.36 -12.35 5.60
N TYR A 96 22.52 -13.01 5.49
CA TYR A 96 23.17 -13.68 6.64
C TYR A 96 24.34 -12.91 7.25
N ARG A 97 24.84 -11.87 6.59
CA ARG A 97 25.86 -11.00 7.18
C ARG A 97 25.31 -10.09 8.28
N CYS A 98 26.19 -9.67 9.17
CA CYS A 98 25.90 -8.62 10.13
C CYS A 98 25.92 -7.24 9.45
N LEU A 99 25.13 -6.30 9.98
CA LEU A 99 25.17 -4.90 9.56
C LEU A 99 26.55 -4.34 9.90
N ARG A 100 27.24 -3.85 8.88
CA ARG A 100 28.56 -3.26 9.05
C ARG A 100 28.46 -2.00 9.90
N LYS A 101 29.33 -1.90 10.92
CA LYS A 101 29.41 -0.73 11.79
C LYS A 101 29.77 0.49 10.95
N GLN A 102 28.95 1.54 10.99
CA GLN A 102 29.35 2.83 10.46
C GLN A 102 30.46 3.37 11.35
N ASN A 103 31.69 3.42 10.82
CA ASN A 103 32.78 4.10 11.50
C ASN A 103 32.42 5.59 11.58
N LYS A 104 32.15 6.09 12.79
CA LYS A 104 32.01 7.52 13.09
C LYS A 104 33.38 8.17 12.94
N GLY A 105 33.82 8.48 11.72
CA GLY A 105 35.16 9.08 11.56
C GLY A 105 35.56 9.58 10.18
N THR A 106 35.19 8.93 9.09
CA THR A 106 35.68 9.35 7.75
C THR A 106 34.68 8.98 6.64
N PRO A 107 34.24 9.94 5.80
CA PRO A 107 33.31 9.67 4.69
C PRO A 107 33.86 8.81 3.53
N ALA A 108 35.11 8.33 3.61
CA ALA A 108 35.89 7.97 2.43
C ALA A 108 36.02 6.47 2.13
N GLN A 109 35.79 5.57 3.09
CA GLN A 109 35.82 4.12 2.80
C GLN A 109 34.40 3.59 2.68
N ARG A 110 33.83 3.68 1.47
CA ARG A 110 32.68 2.85 1.09
C ARG A 110 33.15 1.40 1.23
N GLN A 111 32.60 0.68 2.22
CA GLN A 111 32.92 -0.73 2.38
C GLN A 111 32.25 -1.51 1.24
N GLY A 112 33.04 -1.80 0.21
CA GLY A 112 32.67 -2.64 -0.93
C GLY A 112 32.48 -4.11 -0.55
N PHE A 113 32.41 -5.00 -1.51
CA PHE A 113 32.22 -6.43 -1.22
C PHE A 113 33.42 -7.02 -0.47
N ASP A 114 33.15 -7.72 0.64
CA ASP A 114 34.16 -8.36 1.48
C ASP A 114 34.18 -9.87 1.20
N MET A 115 35.25 -10.31 0.54
CA MET A 115 35.42 -11.71 0.14
C MET A 115 35.74 -12.60 1.35
N THR A 116 36.43 -12.06 2.36
CA THR A 116 36.78 -12.82 3.55
C THR A 116 35.54 -13.11 4.39
N GLU A 117 34.69 -12.08 4.59
CA GLU A 117 33.39 -12.23 5.24
C GLU A 117 32.48 -13.23 4.49
N TYR A 118 32.45 -13.13 3.16
CA TYR A 118 31.69 -14.06 2.31
C TYR A 118 32.18 -15.50 2.47
N ASN A 119 33.47 -15.74 2.34
CA ASN A 119 34.05 -17.08 2.46
C ASN A 119 33.81 -17.67 3.85
N ALA A 120 33.92 -16.88 4.92
CA ALA A 120 33.62 -17.33 6.28
C ALA A 120 32.15 -17.77 6.45
N LEU A 121 31.21 -17.05 5.83
CA LEU A 121 29.79 -17.43 5.84
C LEU A 121 29.53 -18.70 5.02
N ILE A 122 30.18 -18.85 3.86
CA ILE A 122 30.10 -20.06 3.03
C ILE A 122 30.74 -21.26 3.72
N GLU A 123 31.85 -21.10 4.42
CA GLU A 123 32.46 -22.17 5.21
C GLU A 123 31.56 -22.58 6.38
N LYS A 124 30.99 -21.59 7.08
CA LYS A 124 30.11 -21.83 8.23
C LYS A 124 28.79 -22.52 7.84
N TYR A 125 28.18 -22.12 6.71
CA TYR A 125 26.81 -22.53 6.37
C TYR A 125 26.66 -23.24 5.03
N GLY A 126 27.64 -23.17 4.13
CA GLY A 126 27.55 -23.67 2.75
C GLY A 126 27.46 -25.19 2.62
N GLN A 127 27.74 -25.94 3.69
CA GLN A 127 27.55 -27.39 3.75
C GLN A 127 26.20 -27.79 4.38
N SER A 128 25.48 -26.85 4.99
CA SER A 128 24.19 -27.13 5.63
C SER A 128 23.07 -27.02 4.59
N ASN A 129 22.58 -28.18 4.12
CA ASN A 129 21.33 -28.24 3.34
C ASN A 129 20.08 -27.90 4.18
N ASP A 130 20.25 -27.72 5.50
CA ASP A 130 19.19 -27.51 6.46
C ASP A 130 19.09 -26.02 6.79
N GLU A 131 18.24 -25.29 6.06
CA GLU A 131 17.99 -23.86 6.29
C GLU A 131 17.53 -23.56 7.73
N ALA A 132 16.93 -24.56 8.41
CA ALA A 132 16.47 -24.45 9.80
C ALA A 132 17.62 -24.32 10.82
N LYS A 133 18.86 -24.65 10.44
CA LYS A 133 20.04 -24.58 11.31
C LYS A 133 20.88 -23.32 11.14
N ILE A 134 20.50 -22.41 10.23
CA ILE A 134 21.26 -21.20 10.00
C ILE A 134 20.83 -20.13 11.02
N ASP A 135 21.71 -19.83 11.97
CA ASP A 135 21.48 -18.80 12.96
C ASP A 135 21.20 -17.43 12.31
N ASN A 136 20.21 -16.72 12.84
CA ASN A 136 19.97 -15.34 12.43
C ASN A 136 21.11 -14.44 12.93
N PRO A 137 21.64 -13.53 12.10
CA PRO A 137 22.65 -12.58 12.55
C PRO A 137 22.08 -11.62 13.62
N ASP A 138 22.83 -11.42 14.71
CA ASP A 138 22.41 -10.59 15.86
C ASP A 138 22.03 -9.16 15.46
N ASN A 139 22.70 -8.62 14.46
CA ASN A 139 22.39 -7.31 13.88
C ASN A 139 22.27 -7.43 12.36
N GLY A 140 21.40 -8.32 11.88
CA GLY A 140 21.18 -8.53 10.45
C GLY A 140 20.66 -7.31 9.71
N ILE A 141 20.83 -7.31 8.38
CA ILE A 141 20.22 -6.28 7.55
C ILE A 141 18.69 -6.35 7.60
N GLY A 142 18.03 -5.20 7.56
CA GLY A 142 16.57 -5.12 7.48
C GLY A 142 16.03 -5.30 6.07
N ILE A 143 14.73 -5.61 5.96
CA ILE A 143 14.03 -5.79 4.67
C ILE A 143 14.14 -4.57 3.74
N SER A 144 14.21 -3.36 4.30
CA SER A 144 14.40 -2.13 3.51
C SER A 144 15.73 -2.17 2.74
N CYS A 145 16.81 -2.62 3.38
CA CYS A 145 18.13 -2.75 2.75
C CYS A 145 18.12 -3.82 1.65
N MET A 146 17.48 -4.98 1.89
CA MET A 146 17.28 -6.03 0.89
C MET A 146 16.52 -5.52 -0.34
N SER A 147 15.43 -4.78 -0.14
CA SER A 147 14.66 -4.19 -1.24
C SER A 147 15.48 -3.19 -2.06
N GLN A 148 16.38 -2.44 -1.42
CA GLN A 148 17.29 -1.53 -2.13
C GLN A 148 18.31 -2.29 -2.99
N TYR A 149 18.89 -3.40 -2.50
CA TYR A 149 19.75 -4.25 -3.33
C TYR A 149 18.99 -4.85 -4.51
N LYS A 150 17.78 -5.37 -4.28
CA LYS A 150 16.92 -5.88 -5.36
C LYS A 150 16.68 -4.82 -6.44
N ALA A 151 16.33 -3.59 -6.04
CA ALA A 151 16.12 -2.50 -6.98
C ALA A 151 17.41 -2.13 -7.76
N SER A 152 18.56 -2.01 -7.09
CA SER A 152 19.86 -1.76 -7.74
C SER A 152 20.20 -2.83 -8.79
N ILE A 153 20.08 -4.10 -8.42
CA ILE A 153 20.41 -5.22 -9.31
C ILE A 153 19.42 -5.28 -10.47
N LEU A 154 18.14 -5.00 -10.23
CA LEU A 154 17.13 -4.94 -11.29
C LEU A 154 17.41 -3.80 -12.28
N HIS A 155 17.89 -2.64 -11.81
CA HIS A 155 18.34 -1.56 -12.68
C HIS A 155 19.53 -1.97 -13.54
N LEU A 156 20.53 -2.63 -12.95
CA LEU A 156 21.67 -3.18 -13.69
C LEU A 156 21.22 -4.19 -14.76
N TRP A 157 20.31 -5.11 -14.41
CA TRP A 157 19.75 -6.07 -15.36
C TRP A 157 19.03 -5.37 -16.53
N LYS A 158 18.19 -4.36 -16.25
CA LYS A 158 17.51 -3.58 -17.30
C LYS A 158 18.49 -2.90 -18.26
N ASP A 159 19.59 -2.34 -17.74
CA ASP A 159 20.65 -1.75 -18.56
C ASP A 159 21.34 -2.82 -19.43
N GLN A 160 21.65 -4.00 -18.89
CA GLN A 160 22.23 -5.10 -19.64
C GLN A 160 21.32 -5.64 -20.75
N VAL A 161 20.01 -5.76 -20.48
CA VAL A 161 19.01 -6.14 -21.50
C VAL A 161 18.93 -5.07 -22.59
N GLY A 162 18.88 -3.80 -22.20
CA GLY A 162 18.85 -2.68 -23.16
C GLY A 162 20.08 -2.61 -24.06
N ARG A 163 21.25 -3.07 -23.58
CA ARG A 163 22.50 -3.18 -24.35
C ARG A 163 22.63 -4.49 -25.12
N GLY A 164 21.70 -5.43 -24.97
CA GLY A 164 21.77 -6.76 -25.60
C GLY A 164 22.83 -7.69 -25.00
N VAL A 165 23.36 -7.39 -23.81
CA VAL A 165 24.36 -8.21 -23.10
C VAL A 165 23.71 -9.31 -22.26
N ASN A 166 22.45 -9.10 -21.87
CA ASN A 166 21.67 -10.07 -21.09
C ASN A 166 20.33 -10.35 -21.78
N ASN A 167 20.02 -11.62 -22.04
CA ASN A 167 18.79 -12.07 -22.68
C ASN A 167 17.86 -12.83 -21.73
N ARG A 168 18.20 -12.90 -20.42
CA ARG A 168 17.38 -13.57 -19.41
C ARG A 168 16.17 -12.74 -19.05
N LEU A 169 15.05 -13.41 -18.81
CA LEU A 169 13.82 -12.76 -18.37
C LEU A 169 13.91 -12.39 -16.88
N GLU A 170 13.20 -11.33 -16.47
CA GLU A 170 13.18 -10.87 -15.08
C GLU A 170 12.83 -12.01 -14.10
N ARG A 171 11.84 -12.83 -14.47
CA ARG A 171 11.39 -14.01 -13.69
C ARG A 171 12.43 -15.11 -13.56
N GLU A 172 13.36 -15.20 -14.52
CA GLU A 172 14.43 -16.20 -14.49
C GLU A 172 15.54 -15.77 -13.54
N VAL A 173 15.81 -14.46 -13.46
CA VAL A 173 16.77 -13.86 -12.52
C VAL A 173 16.22 -13.90 -11.10
N TRP A 174 14.96 -13.49 -10.90
CA TRP A 174 14.32 -13.39 -9.59
C TRP A 174 13.36 -14.56 -9.36
N GLN A 175 13.91 -15.72 -9.00
CA GLN A 175 13.13 -16.91 -8.68
C GLN A 175 12.54 -16.87 -7.25
N THR A 176 11.68 -17.84 -6.97
CA THR A 176 11.02 -18.05 -5.67
C THR A 176 12.00 -18.22 -4.50
N SER A 177 13.21 -18.73 -4.76
CA SER A 177 14.29 -18.85 -3.77
C SER A 177 14.71 -17.49 -3.22
N THR A 178 14.91 -16.50 -4.09
CA THR A 178 15.27 -15.13 -3.69
C THR A 178 14.12 -14.43 -2.98
N GLU A 179 12.87 -14.70 -3.37
CA GLU A 179 11.70 -14.19 -2.65
C GLU A 179 11.57 -14.79 -1.24
N SER A 180 11.91 -16.07 -1.09
CA SER A 180 11.92 -16.76 0.19
C SER A 180 12.95 -16.14 1.14
N LEU A 181 14.14 -15.78 0.65
CA LEU A 181 15.12 -15.01 1.41
C LEU A 181 14.58 -13.66 1.89
N MET A 182 13.87 -12.92 1.02
CA MET A 182 13.26 -11.65 1.42
C MET A 182 12.17 -11.83 2.47
N LYS A 183 11.33 -12.87 2.36
CA LYS A 183 10.30 -13.20 3.36
C LYS A 183 10.93 -13.56 4.70
N MET A 184 12.01 -14.32 4.69
CA MET A 184 12.78 -14.70 5.87
C MET A 184 13.38 -13.46 6.55
N VAL A 185 14.02 -12.54 5.81
CA VAL A 185 14.52 -11.28 6.39
C VAL A 185 13.37 -10.42 6.96
N LYS A 186 12.19 -10.44 6.32
CA LYS A 186 11.01 -9.71 6.79
C LYS A 186 10.45 -10.29 8.10
N SER A 187 10.47 -11.61 8.28
CA SER A 187 9.92 -12.25 9.49
C SER A 187 10.77 -12.01 10.73
N ARG A 188 12.09 -11.75 10.59
CA ARG A 188 13.00 -11.42 11.70
C ARG A 188 12.59 -10.20 12.53
N LYS A 189 11.83 -9.26 11.94
CA LYS A 189 11.42 -8.03 12.63
C LYS A 189 10.59 -8.31 13.88
N GLN A 190 9.71 -9.31 13.87
CA GLN A 190 8.83 -9.59 15.00
C GLN A 190 9.56 -10.19 16.21
N PRO A 191 10.41 -11.23 16.06
CA PRO A 191 11.22 -11.75 17.15
C PRO A 191 12.18 -10.71 17.74
N ILE A 192 12.87 -9.93 16.90
CA ILE A 192 13.79 -8.88 17.35
C ILE A 192 13.04 -7.84 18.18
N GLN A 193 11.88 -7.36 17.68
CA GLN A 193 11.04 -6.45 18.45
C GLN A 193 10.64 -7.04 19.80
N LYS A 194 10.18 -8.30 19.85
CA LYS A 194 9.81 -8.97 21.11
C LYS A 194 10.99 -9.09 22.10
N LYS A 195 12.21 -9.33 21.61
CA LYS A 195 13.42 -9.42 22.44
C LYS A 195 13.86 -8.04 22.98
N ASP A 196 13.65 -6.99 22.18
CA ASP A 196 13.97 -5.58 22.51
C ASP A 196 12.82 -4.84 23.23
N TYR A 197 11.71 -5.51 23.51
CA TYR A 197 10.75 -5.10 24.54
C TYR A 197 11.15 -5.80 25.85
N PRO A 198 12.14 -5.32 26.63
CA PRO A 198 12.01 -5.52 28.05
C PRO A 198 10.64 -4.94 28.39
N GLU A 199 9.79 -5.69 29.08
CA GLU A 199 8.45 -5.28 29.48
C GLU A 199 8.51 -3.82 29.94
N LYS A 200 8.16 -2.90 29.03
CA LYS A 200 7.92 -1.51 29.38
C LYS A 200 6.55 -1.56 30.00
N ILE A 201 6.48 -2.08 31.23
CA ILE A 201 5.44 -1.70 32.15
C ILE A 201 5.56 -0.19 32.18
N ASP A 202 4.60 0.44 31.52
CA ASP A 202 4.58 1.88 31.39
C ASP A 202 4.71 2.47 32.80
N MET A 203 5.56 3.48 32.98
CA MET A 203 5.78 4.07 34.30
C MET A 203 4.48 4.60 34.90
N GLU A 204 3.51 4.99 34.08
CA GLU A 204 2.17 5.34 34.57
C GLU A 204 1.42 4.12 35.10
N THR A 205 1.57 2.94 34.50
CA THR A 205 1.06 1.66 35.02
C THR A 205 1.78 1.24 36.32
N VAL A 206 3.10 1.43 36.40
CA VAL A 206 3.87 1.21 37.64
C VAL A 206 3.43 2.16 38.75
N GLU A 207 3.28 3.46 38.45
CA GLU A 207 2.88 4.46 39.43
C GLU A 207 1.39 4.37 39.79
N ARG A 208 0.54 3.85 38.89
CA ARG A 208 -0.86 3.52 39.18
C ARG A 208 -0.93 2.36 40.17
N LEU A 209 -0.21 1.26 39.91
CA LEU A 209 -0.12 0.14 40.85
C LEU A 209 0.50 0.58 42.19
N ARG A 210 1.49 1.47 42.16
CA ARG A 210 2.10 2.03 43.37
C ARG A 210 1.13 2.91 44.16
N ARG A 211 0.29 3.71 43.49
CA ARG A 211 -0.77 4.50 44.15
C ARG A 211 -1.88 3.61 44.70
N GLU A 212 -2.31 2.61 43.94
CA GLU A 212 -3.31 1.62 44.36
C GLU A 212 -2.81 0.77 45.54
N MET A 213 -1.50 0.51 45.64
CA MET A 213 -0.88 -0.19 46.76
C MET A 213 -0.49 0.72 47.94
N SER A 214 -0.52 2.05 47.77
CA SER A 214 -0.04 3.02 48.78
C SER A 214 -1.15 3.79 49.49
N ALA A 215 -2.41 3.33 49.44
CA ALA A 215 -3.45 3.79 50.36
C ALA A 215 -4.00 2.59 51.15
N PRO A 216 -3.98 2.68 52.49
CA PRO A 216 -5.17 3.20 53.16
C PRO A 216 -4.89 4.25 54.26
N GLU A 217 -5.73 5.29 54.27
CA GLU A 217 -5.99 6.17 55.42
C GLU A 217 -6.97 5.47 56.38
N ASP A 218 -6.51 4.41 57.06
CA ASP A 218 -6.85 4.04 58.44
C ASP A 218 -6.38 2.59 58.71
N PRO A 219 -5.61 2.31 59.77
CA PRO A 219 -4.95 1.00 59.94
C PRO A 219 -5.85 -0.09 60.54
N GLU A 220 -7.10 0.19 60.92
CA GLU A 220 -7.83 -0.72 61.82
C GLU A 220 -8.84 -1.68 61.19
N ASP A 221 -9.11 -1.66 59.88
CA ASP A 221 -10.12 -2.62 59.34
C ASP A 221 -9.91 -3.19 57.93
N LEU A 222 -8.72 -3.04 57.33
CA LEU A 222 -8.32 -3.89 56.20
C LEU A 222 -7.76 -5.22 56.70
N THR A 223 -8.65 -6.07 57.21
CA THR A 223 -8.28 -7.46 57.49
C THR A 223 -7.77 -8.11 56.21
N LEU A 224 -6.67 -8.85 56.30
CA LEU A 224 -6.08 -9.67 55.23
C LEU A 224 -7.13 -10.52 54.47
N HIS A 225 -8.25 -10.80 55.13
CA HIS A 225 -9.41 -11.49 54.57
C HIS A 225 -10.11 -10.70 53.46
N SER A 226 -10.29 -9.39 53.62
CA SER A 226 -10.93 -8.51 52.62
C SER A 226 -10.10 -8.42 51.34
N VAL A 227 -8.78 -8.23 51.47
CA VAL A 227 -7.87 -8.18 50.31
C VAL A 227 -7.84 -9.51 49.57
N LYS A 228 -7.83 -10.64 50.30
CA LYS A 228 -7.90 -11.98 49.68
C LYS A 228 -9.20 -12.19 48.91
N ALA A 229 -10.35 -11.75 49.45
CA ALA A 229 -11.63 -11.86 48.78
C ALA A 229 -11.64 -11.08 47.44
N THR A 230 -11.18 -9.83 47.45
CA THR A 230 -11.11 -8.98 46.26
C THR A 230 -10.17 -9.57 45.19
N VAL A 231 -9.02 -10.11 45.59
CA VAL A 231 -8.08 -10.77 44.66
C VAL A 231 -8.69 -12.03 44.05
N VAL A 232 -9.39 -12.85 44.84
CA VAL A 232 -10.06 -14.06 44.35
C VAL A 232 -11.18 -13.70 43.36
N GLU A 233 -11.96 -12.65 43.64
CA GLU A 233 -13.00 -12.18 42.73
C GLU A 233 -12.42 -11.67 41.41
N TYR A 234 -11.35 -10.88 41.46
CA TYR A 234 -10.64 -10.42 40.27
C TYR A 234 -10.08 -11.58 39.42
N LEU A 235 -9.46 -12.58 40.07
CA LEU A 235 -8.95 -13.77 39.39
C LEU A 235 -10.07 -14.59 38.74
N ASN A 236 -11.25 -14.69 39.38
CA ASN A 236 -12.42 -15.34 38.79
C ASN A 236 -12.94 -14.61 37.55
N VAL A 237 -12.96 -13.27 37.57
CA VAL A 237 -13.33 -12.46 36.39
C VAL A 237 -12.37 -12.70 35.23
N LEU A 238 -11.06 -12.70 35.50
CA LEU A 238 -10.04 -12.99 34.49
C LEU A 238 -10.16 -14.41 33.93
N TYR A 239 -10.43 -15.39 34.79
CA TYR A 239 -10.64 -16.78 34.36
C TYR A 239 -11.86 -16.91 33.44
N GLN A 240 -13.00 -16.32 33.83
CA GLN A 240 -14.20 -16.32 33.00
C GLN A 240 -13.99 -15.62 31.65
N GLN A 241 -13.23 -14.50 31.64
CA GLN A 241 -12.88 -13.82 30.40
C GLN A 241 -11.97 -14.70 29.52
N GLY A 242 -11.05 -15.46 30.12
CA GLY A 242 -10.22 -16.43 29.43
C GLY A 242 -11.03 -17.54 28.75
N GLU A 243 -12.04 -18.09 29.44
CA GLU A 243 -12.92 -19.11 28.87
C GLU A 243 -13.81 -18.56 27.74
N ARG A 244 -14.33 -17.33 27.87
CA ARG A 244 -15.06 -16.67 26.77
C ARG A 244 -14.17 -16.48 25.54
N ASN A 245 -12.93 -16.05 25.75
CA ASN A 245 -11.97 -15.89 24.65
C ASN A 245 -11.64 -17.24 23.99
N ARG A 246 -11.49 -18.31 24.78
CA ARG A 246 -11.28 -19.68 24.26
C ARG A 246 -12.47 -20.12 23.39
N HIS A 247 -13.70 -19.93 23.87
CA HIS A 247 -14.90 -20.25 23.11
C HIS A 247 -14.98 -19.48 21.78
N ALA A 248 -14.69 -18.18 21.80
CA ALA A 248 -14.68 -17.35 20.59
C ALA A 248 -13.61 -17.81 19.57
N ILE A 249 -12.44 -18.25 20.05
CA ILE A 249 -11.39 -18.83 19.19
C ILE A 249 -11.86 -20.13 18.55
N ASP A 250 -12.53 -21.00 19.30
CA ASP A 250 -13.03 -22.28 18.78
C ASP A 250 -14.18 -22.08 17.78
N GLU A 251 -15.07 -21.10 18.00
CA GLU A 251 -16.07 -20.68 17.01
C GLU A 251 -15.42 -20.17 15.72
N CYS A 252 -14.40 -19.32 15.82
CA CYS A 252 -13.66 -18.83 14.66
C CYS A 252 -12.97 -19.97 13.91
N ARG A 253 -12.36 -20.92 14.63
CA ARG A 253 -11.72 -22.11 14.05
C ARG A 253 -12.75 -22.97 13.29
N ASN A 254 -13.93 -23.18 13.88
CA ASN A 254 -15.01 -23.92 13.25
C ASN A 254 -15.54 -23.21 11.99
N ALA A 255 -15.72 -21.89 12.04
CA ALA A 255 -16.15 -21.11 10.88
C ALA A 255 -15.13 -21.18 9.73
N ILE A 256 -13.84 -21.09 10.04
CA ILE A 256 -12.75 -21.25 9.05
C ILE A 256 -12.81 -22.65 8.43
N ARG A 257 -12.97 -23.70 9.23
CA ARG A 257 -13.07 -25.09 8.76
C ARG A 257 -14.24 -25.27 7.79
N VAL A 258 -15.43 -24.80 8.16
CA VAL A 258 -16.63 -24.84 7.31
C VAL A 258 -16.40 -24.07 6.00
N GLY A 259 -15.72 -22.92 6.05
CA GLY A 259 -15.33 -22.17 4.85
C GLY A 259 -14.41 -22.96 3.91
N PHE A 260 -13.40 -23.65 4.44
CA PHE A 260 -12.50 -24.50 3.66
C PHE A 260 -13.23 -25.70 3.03
N ASP A 261 -14.12 -26.35 3.78
CA ASP A 261 -14.92 -27.48 3.28
C ASP A 261 -15.81 -27.04 2.11
N SER A 262 -16.45 -25.87 2.22
CA SER A 262 -17.27 -25.28 1.15
C SER A 262 -16.46 -24.98 -0.12
N VAL A 263 -15.28 -24.37 0.01
CA VAL A 263 -14.39 -24.11 -1.14
C VAL A 263 -13.94 -25.41 -1.80
N THR A 264 -13.61 -26.42 -0.99
CA THR A 264 -13.20 -27.74 -1.49
C THR A 264 -14.32 -28.42 -2.28
N GLN A 265 -15.57 -28.33 -1.80
CA GLN A 265 -16.74 -28.82 -2.53
C GLN A 265 -16.94 -28.10 -3.87
N GLN A 266 -16.76 -26.78 -3.92
CA GLN A 266 -16.87 -26.00 -5.16
C GLN A 266 -15.78 -26.39 -6.18
N ILE A 267 -14.54 -26.59 -5.73
CA ILE A 267 -13.44 -27.05 -6.59
C ILE A 267 -13.75 -28.43 -7.16
N ASN A 268 -14.20 -29.37 -6.34
CA ASN A 268 -14.55 -30.72 -6.79
C ASN A 268 -15.70 -30.71 -7.82
N ALA A 269 -16.71 -29.86 -7.61
CA ALA A 269 -17.79 -29.69 -8.58
C ALA A 269 -17.27 -29.15 -9.92
N LEU A 270 -16.37 -28.16 -9.89
CA LEU A 270 -15.76 -27.61 -11.11
C LEU A 270 -14.93 -28.66 -11.86
N VAL A 271 -14.14 -29.46 -11.16
CA VAL A 271 -13.34 -30.55 -11.75
C VAL A 271 -14.24 -31.58 -12.42
N LEU A 272 -15.36 -31.97 -11.79
CA LEU A 272 -16.33 -32.88 -12.40
C LEU A 272 -16.94 -32.30 -13.68
N SER A 273 -17.33 -31.02 -13.67
CA SER A 273 -17.84 -30.35 -14.87
C SER A 273 -16.79 -30.27 -15.98
N MET A 274 -15.52 -30.01 -15.64
CA MET A 274 -14.42 -30.01 -16.62
C MET A 274 -14.22 -31.39 -17.25
N ASN A 275 -14.28 -32.46 -16.46
CA ASN A 275 -14.17 -33.83 -16.97
C ASN A 275 -15.33 -34.17 -17.92
N GLN A 276 -16.56 -33.76 -17.59
CA GLN A 276 -17.71 -33.93 -18.49
C GLN A 276 -17.53 -33.19 -19.81
N ILE A 277 -16.97 -31.97 -19.79
CA ILE A 277 -16.66 -31.22 -21.02
C ILE A 277 -15.59 -31.95 -21.84
N LEU A 278 -14.56 -32.48 -21.20
CA LEU A 278 -13.51 -33.25 -21.89
C LEU A 278 -14.07 -34.51 -22.56
N GLU A 279 -14.97 -35.25 -21.90
CA GLU A 279 -15.65 -36.40 -22.49
C GLU A 279 -16.48 -36.02 -23.72
N LEU A 280 -17.20 -34.90 -23.67
CA LEU A 280 -17.95 -34.39 -24.83
C LEU A 280 -17.02 -34.02 -25.98
N LEU A 281 -15.89 -33.37 -25.69
CA LEU A 281 -14.90 -33.01 -26.71
C LEU A 281 -14.24 -34.24 -27.32
N GLN A 282 -13.95 -35.27 -26.53
CA GLN A 282 -13.44 -36.56 -27.01
C GLN A 282 -14.41 -37.17 -28.05
N GLY A 283 -15.70 -37.21 -27.72
CA GLY A 283 -16.73 -37.70 -28.64
C GLY A 283 -16.80 -36.91 -29.96
N THR A 284 -16.56 -35.59 -29.93
CA THR A 284 -16.51 -34.79 -31.17
C THR A 284 -15.25 -35.07 -32.01
N ALA A 285 -14.12 -35.37 -31.39
CA ALA A 285 -12.90 -35.75 -32.08
C ALA A 285 -13.06 -37.12 -32.78
N ASP A 286 -13.76 -38.04 -32.14
CA ASP A 286 -14.09 -39.36 -32.71
C ASP A 286 -15.04 -39.22 -33.91
N CYS A 287 -16.08 -38.38 -33.79
CA CYS A 287 -16.99 -38.05 -34.91
C CYS A 287 -16.25 -37.41 -36.10
N ARG A 288 -15.30 -36.50 -35.84
CA ARG A 288 -14.49 -35.87 -36.89
C ARG A 288 -13.59 -36.89 -37.58
N THR A 289 -12.99 -37.80 -36.82
CA THR A 289 -12.14 -38.87 -37.36
C THR A 289 -12.94 -39.82 -38.25
N ALA A 290 -14.15 -40.22 -37.80
CA ALA A 290 -15.06 -41.03 -38.61
C ALA A 290 -15.48 -40.34 -39.91
N MET A 291 -15.77 -39.02 -39.87
CA MET A 291 -16.06 -38.23 -41.08
C MET A 291 -14.87 -38.17 -42.05
N MET A 292 -13.65 -37.99 -41.54
CA MET A 292 -12.45 -37.93 -42.39
C MET A 292 -12.16 -39.29 -43.06
N VAL A 293 -12.40 -40.40 -42.36
CA VAL A 293 -12.31 -41.75 -42.95
C VAL A 293 -13.34 -41.93 -44.05
N GLY A 294 -14.60 -41.53 -43.83
CA GLY A 294 -15.64 -41.57 -44.86
C GLY A 294 -15.33 -40.71 -46.08
N LEU A 295 -14.79 -39.50 -45.86
CA LEU A 295 -14.43 -38.58 -46.94
C LEU A 295 -13.28 -39.12 -47.80
N ASN A 296 -12.29 -39.76 -47.18
CA ASN A 296 -11.19 -40.40 -47.89
C ASN A 296 -11.67 -41.62 -48.70
N ALA A 297 -12.55 -42.45 -48.13
CA ALA A 297 -13.15 -43.57 -48.87
C ALA A 297 -13.95 -43.11 -50.10
N ALA A 298 -14.69 -42.00 -49.99
CA ALA A 298 -15.41 -41.41 -51.12
C ALA A 298 -14.46 -40.85 -52.19
N LYS A 299 -13.35 -40.23 -51.78
CA LYS A 299 -12.30 -39.75 -52.69
C LYS A 299 -11.67 -40.89 -53.49
N ASP A 300 -11.34 -42.00 -52.83
CA ASP A 300 -10.76 -43.18 -53.48
C ASP A 300 -11.73 -43.82 -54.48
N HIS A 301 -13.03 -43.85 -54.14
CA HIS A 301 -14.06 -44.34 -55.06
C HIS A 301 -14.17 -43.46 -56.31
N PHE A 302 -14.12 -42.14 -56.14
CA PHE A 302 -14.16 -41.19 -57.26
C PHE A 302 -12.93 -41.32 -58.17
N GLN A 303 -11.74 -41.50 -57.60
CA GLN A 303 -10.52 -41.73 -58.38
C GLN A 303 -10.58 -43.04 -59.16
N ARG A 304 -11.13 -44.11 -58.59
CA ARG A 304 -11.35 -45.37 -59.32
C ARG A 304 -12.32 -45.20 -60.49
N MET A 305 -13.37 -44.39 -60.34
CA MET A 305 -14.28 -44.08 -61.45
C MET A 305 -13.59 -43.30 -62.57
N GLN A 306 -12.71 -42.36 -62.25
CA GLN A 306 -11.94 -41.62 -63.26
C GLN A 306 -10.98 -42.51 -64.06
N HIS A 307 -10.44 -43.57 -63.45
CA HIS A 307 -9.61 -44.54 -64.15
C HIS A 307 -10.41 -45.49 -65.07
N LEU A 308 -11.69 -45.70 -64.79
CA LEU A 308 -12.58 -46.49 -65.67
C LEU A 308 -13.05 -45.70 -66.91
N ASP A 309 -12.92 -44.37 -66.89
CA ASP A 309 -13.39 -43.47 -67.97
C ASP A 309 -12.33 -43.24 -69.08
N GLN A 310 -11.12 -43.77 -68.96
CA GLN A 310 -10.04 -43.61 -69.96
C GLN A 310 -10.09 -44.63 -71.12
N GLY A 311 -11.20 -45.36 -71.29
CA GLY A 311 -11.26 -46.52 -72.18
C GLY A 311 -12.38 -46.56 -73.23
N LEU A 312 -13.12 -45.47 -73.48
CA LEU A 312 -14.21 -45.50 -74.47
C LEU A 312 -14.18 -44.28 -75.42
N PRO A 313 -14.25 -44.50 -76.75
CA PRO A 313 -14.24 -43.42 -77.72
C PRO A 313 -15.56 -42.65 -77.73
N LEU A 314 -15.45 -41.32 -77.70
CA LEU A 314 -16.56 -40.37 -77.75
C LEU A 314 -17.44 -40.56 -78.99
N HIS A 315 -18.74 -40.80 -78.76
CA HIS A 315 -19.79 -40.36 -79.67
C HIS A 315 -20.46 -39.10 -79.09
N ASN A 316 -20.36 -38.01 -79.85
CA ASN A 316 -21.07 -36.76 -79.60
C ASN A 316 -22.58 -37.01 -79.53
N THR A 317 -23.22 -36.63 -78.43
CA THR A 317 -24.66 -36.42 -78.42
C THR A 317 -25.00 -35.23 -77.52
N THR A 318 -25.59 -34.24 -78.16
CA THR A 318 -26.14 -33.00 -77.64
C THR A 318 -27.31 -33.27 -76.69
N ALA A 319 -27.31 -32.71 -75.48
CA ALA A 319 -28.50 -32.49 -74.66
C ALA A 319 -28.20 -31.40 -73.60
N THR A 320 -28.76 -30.20 -73.75
CA THR A 320 -30.07 -29.74 -73.22
C THR A 320 -30.08 -29.59 -71.70
N THR A 321 -29.73 -28.38 -71.28
CA THR A 321 -29.90 -27.81 -69.94
C THR A 321 -31.35 -27.90 -69.48
N THR A 322 -31.60 -28.60 -68.36
CA THR A 322 -32.88 -28.51 -67.63
C THR A 322 -32.59 -28.16 -66.17
N THR A 323 -32.95 -26.94 -65.80
CA THR A 323 -32.95 -26.42 -64.43
C THR A 323 -34.13 -27.02 -63.69
N THR A 324 -33.90 -27.70 -62.55
CA THR A 324 -34.99 -28.16 -61.68
C THR A 324 -34.68 -27.85 -60.22
N THR A 325 -35.46 -26.93 -59.69
CA THR A 325 -35.70 -26.55 -58.30
C THR A 325 -36.27 -27.73 -57.49
N THR A 326 -35.74 -28.03 -56.30
CA THR A 326 -36.41 -28.82 -55.22
C THR A 326 -35.57 -28.65 -53.92
N THR A 327 -35.92 -27.73 -53.02
CA THR A 327 -36.65 -27.91 -51.73
C THR A 327 -36.04 -28.90 -50.73
N GLY A 328 -35.77 -28.41 -49.51
CA GLY A 328 -35.67 -29.28 -48.31
C GLY A 328 -34.67 -28.89 -47.21
N PHE A 329 -34.70 -27.66 -46.69
CA PHE A 329 -34.08 -27.36 -45.38
C PHE A 329 -35.13 -27.52 -44.28
N PRO A 330 -34.89 -28.30 -43.20
CA PRO A 330 -35.79 -28.37 -42.07
C PRO A 330 -35.70 -27.07 -41.25
N GLN A 331 -36.81 -26.33 -41.20
CA GLN A 331 -37.08 -25.35 -40.15
C GLN A 331 -37.02 -26.05 -38.79
N ARG A 332 -36.02 -25.69 -37.97
CA ARG A 332 -36.12 -25.88 -36.52
C ARG A 332 -36.56 -24.57 -35.89
N ILE A 333 -37.76 -24.66 -35.35
CA ILE A 333 -38.46 -23.75 -34.46
C ILE A 333 -37.49 -23.26 -33.37
N PHE A 334 -37.20 -21.95 -33.36
CA PHE A 334 -36.75 -21.26 -32.16
C PHE A 334 -37.99 -20.66 -31.52
N ASP A 335 -38.53 -21.34 -30.52
CA ASP A 335 -39.58 -20.78 -29.67
C ASP A 335 -39.03 -19.57 -28.92
N SER A 336 -39.56 -18.42 -29.29
CA SER A 336 -39.51 -17.20 -28.50
C SER A 336 -40.53 -17.31 -27.38
N THR A 337 -40.10 -17.62 -26.16
CA THR A 337 -40.81 -17.18 -24.95
C THR A 337 -39.82 -16.90 -23.81
N ASN A 338 -40.13 -15.86 -23.03
CA ASN A 338 -39.46 -15.36 -21.81
C ASN A 338 -38.25 -14.43 -21.95
N LEU A 339 -38.47 -13.27 -22.57
CA LEU A 339 -37.91 -12.03 -22.04
C LEU A 339 -38.80 -11.56 -20.86
N GLN A 340 -38.45 -11.96 -19.63
CA GLN A 340 -38.95 -11.25 -18.47
C GLN A 340 -38.25 -9.88 -18.36
N PRO A 341 -38.99 -8.79 -18.09
CA PRO A 341 -38.38 -7.52 -17.75
C PRO A 341 -37.59 -7.71 -16.45
N LYS A 342 -36.29 -7.39 -16.51
CA LYS A 342 -35.39 -7.35 -15.37
C LYS A 342 -35.90 -6.30 -14.38
N LEU A 343 -36.73 -6.73 -13.43
CA LEU A 343 -37.12 -5.94 -12.28
C LEU A 343 -35.86 -5.39 -11.58
N PRO A 344 -35.90 -4.14 -11.07
CA PRO A 344 -34.79 -3.57 -10.34
C PRO A 344 -34.43 -4.52 -9.20
N ARG A 345 -33.18 -4.97 -9.22
CA ARG A 345 -32.58 -5.80 -8.17
C ARG A 345 -32.80 -5.08 -6.85
N GLN A 346 -33.78 -5.53 -6.07
CA GLN A 346 -33.93 -5.11 -4.69
C GLN A 346 -32.61 -5.48 -4.01
N SER A 347 -31.84 -4.47 -3.66
CA SER A 347 -30.58 -4.61 -2.96
C SER A 347 -30.86 -5.34 -1.65
N GLU A 348 -30.33 -6.56 -1.51
CA GLU A 348 -30.16 -7.17 -0.20
C GLU A 348 -29.52 -6.14 0.74
N PRO A 349 -30.03 -6.00 1.98
CA PRO A 349 -29.42 -5.11 2.96
C PRO A 349 -27.98 -5.57 3.16
N SER A 350 -27.02 -4.77 2.69
CA SER A 350 -25.61 -5.05 2.84
C SER A 350 -25.35 -5.28 4.33
N LEU A 351 -24.93 -6.50 4.71
CA LEU A 351 -24.54 -6.87 6.07
C LEU A 351 -23.28 -6.14 6.56
N LEU A 352 -22.78 -5.16 5.80
CA LEU A 352 -21.70 -4.32 6.26
C LEU A 352 -22.20 -3.46 7.43
N PRO A 353 -21.45 -3.41 8.55
CA PRO A 353 -21.81 -2.58 9.69
C PRO A 353 -22.13 -1.15 9.25
N ARG A 354 -23.18 -0.57 9.84
CA ARG A 354 -23.57 0.82 9.60
C ARG A 354 -22.33 1.72 9.76
N GLY A 355 -21.98 2.47 8.70
CA GLY A 355 -20.80 3.36 8.67
C GLY A 355 -19.73 3.00 7.63
N PHE A 356 -19.72 1.77 7.09
CA PHE A 356 -18.83 1.42 5.97
C PHE A 356 -19.20 2.24 4.72
N GLY A 357 -18.26 3.05 4.23
CA GLY A 357 -18.47 3.95 3.08
C GLY A 357 -18.67 5.43 3.46
N HIS A 358 -18.63 5.78 4.75
CA HIS A 358 -18.55 7.19 5.15
C HIS A 358 -17.30 7.85 4.52
N GLN A 359 -17.48 9.02 3.95
CA GLN A 359 -16.41 9.88 3.46
C GLN A 359 -16.28 11.07 4.39
N LEU A 360 -15.03 11.38 4.78
CA LEU A 360 -14.75 12.57 5.57
C LEU A 360 -15.19 13.82 4.81
N SER A 361 -15.76 14.80 5.52
CA SER A 361 -15.96 16.11 4.94
C SER A 361 -14.63 16.68 4.47
N HIS A 362 -14.54 17.07 3.19
CA HIS A 362 -13.36 17.73 2.64
C HIS A 362 -13.39 19.25 2.82
N THR A 363 -14.54 19.80 3.24
CA THR A 363 -14.83 21.22 3.35
C THR A 363 -15.18 21.58 4.78
N PHE A 364 -14.19 21.49 5.68
CA PHE A 364 -14.35 22.02 7.04
C PHE A 364 -14.37 23.54 7.02
N MET A 365 -15.38 24.14 7.66
CA MET A 365 -15.46 25.60 7.79
C MET A 365 -14.59 26.10 8.93
N SER A 366 -14.38 25.27 9.95
CA SER A 366 -13.55 25.51 11.14
C SER A 366 -12.81 24.24 11.60
N VAL A 367 -11.83 24.40 12.48
CA VAL A 367 -11.15 23.34 13.23
C VAL A 367 -12.10 22.67 14.21
N MET A 368 -13.06 23.42 14.78
CA MET A 368 -14.07 22.84 15.66
C MET A 368 -15.00 21.89 14.92
N ASP A 369 -15.36 22.18 13.66
CA ASP A 369 -16.11 21.25 12.81
C ASP A 369 -15.37 19.92 12.63
N LEU A 370 -14.04 19.98 12.49
CA LEU A 370 -13.19 18.80 12.33
C LEU A 370 -13.14 18.00 13.65
N TYR A 371 -13.07 18.67 14.78
CA TYR A 371 -13.17 18.05 16.11
C TYR A 371 -14.54 17.39 16.31
N ASN A 372 -15.63 18.10 15.99
CA ASN A 372 -16.98 17.62 16.14
C ASN A 372 -17.30 16.44 15.21
N GLU A 373 -16.83 16.43 13.97
CA GLU A 373 -16.96 15.25 13.09
C GLU A 373 -16.16 14.06 13.64
N TRP A 374 -14.96 14.32 14.21
CA TRP A 374 -14.12 13.25 14.74
C TRP A 374 -14.77 12.49 15.90
N TYR A 375 -15.45 13.20 16.80
CA TYR A 375 -16.10 12.63 17.98
C TYR A 375 -17.61 12.43 17.84
N GLY A 376 -18.20 12.84 16.71
CA GLY A 376 -19.63 12.73 16.45
C GLY A 376 -20.45 13.64 17.37
N LEU A 377 -20.12 14.93 17.40
CA LEU A 377 -20.74 15.97 18.24
C LEU A 377 -21.54 16.97 17.39
N GLU A 378 -22.44 17.71 18.05
CA GLU A 378 -23.25 18.78 17.43
C GLU A 378 -23.94 18.34 16.13
N ARG A 379 -23.68 19.02 15.00
CA ARG A 379 -24.26 18.68 13.69
C ARG A 379 -23.78 17.35 13.12
N PHE A 380 -22.74 16.75 13.72
CA PHE A 380 -22.21 15.45 13.37
C PHE A 380 -22.61 14.36 14.38
N GLN A 381 -23.62 14.62 15.21
CA GLN A 381 -24.08 13.68 16.24
C GLN A 381 -24.31 12.28 15.66
N ASP A 382 -23.57 11.31 16.19
CA ASP A 382 -23.64 9.88 15.83
C ASP A 382 -23.39 9.57 14.34
N VAL A 383 -22.70 10.45 13.62
CA VAL A 383 -22.26 10.22 12.24
C VAL A 383 -20.74 9.97 12.22
N PRO A 384 -20.24 8.88 11.60
CA PRO A 384 -21.00 7.80 10.95
C PRO A 384 -21.61 6.77 11.90
N VAL A 385 -21.16 6.74 13.16
CA VAL A 385 -21.68 5.90 14.24
C VAL A 385 -21.66 6.71 15.54
N PRO A 386 -22.33 6.26 16.62
CA PRO A 386 -22.20 6.87 17.93
C PRO A 386 -20.74 7.00 18.37
N GLY A 387 -20.31 8.22 18.71
CA GLY A 387 -18.90 8.57 19.00
C GLY A 387 -18.03 8.90 17.78
N GLY A 388 -18.64 9.07 16.60
CA GLY A 388 -18.01 9.62 15.40
C GLY A 388 -16.94 8.74 14.75
N ILE A 389 -16.01 9.40 14.06
CA ILE A 389 -14.88 8.74 13.38
C ILE A 389 -13.98 8.01 14.38
N GLN A 390 -13.82 8.54 15.60
CA GLN A 390 -13.00 7.90 16.64
C GLN A 390 -13.56 6.52 17.01
N ALA A 391 -14.87 6.41 17.22
CA ALA A 391 -15.51 5.15 17.53
C ALA A 391 -15.32 4.12 16.40
N MET A 392 -15.45 4.54 15.13
CA MET A 392 -15.16 3.66 13.99
C MET A 392 -13.70 3.23 13.92
N ASP A 393 -12.76 4.14 14.16
CA ASP A 393 -11.33 3.82 14.13
C ASP A 393 -10.95 2.85 15.26
N ASN A 394 -11.58 2.97 16.43
CA ASN A 394 -11.38 2.04 17.54
C ASN A 394 -11.98 0.66 17.25
N ALA A 395 -13.21 0.60 16.72
CA ALA A 395 -13.91 -0.66 16.46
C ALA A 395 -13.32 -1.42 15.27
N TYR A 396 -13.03 -0.72 14.16
CA TYR A 396 -12.73 -1.35 12.87
C TYR A 396 -11.31 -1.06 12.34
N LYS A 397 -10.53 -0.20 13.03
CA LYS A 397 -9.15 0.15 12.66
C LYS A 397 -9.03 0.60 11.20
N THR A 398 -8.33 -0.15 10.35
CA THR A 398 -8.13 0.17 8.93
C THR A 398 -9.22 -0.37 8.01
N GLU A 399 -10.06 -1.30 8.47
CA GLU A 399 -11.00 -2.03 7.60
C GLU A 399 -12.13 -1.13 7.07
N TRP A 400 -12.67 -0.24 7.90
CA TRP A 400 -13.78 0.65 7.51
C TRP A 400 -13.42 1.64 6.39
N ARG A 401 -12.12 1.85 6.16
CA ARG A 401 -11.53 2.74 5.15
C ARG A 401 -10.74 1.98 4.09
N ARG A 402 -10.97 0.68 3.95
CA ARG A 402 -10.26 -0.18 2.97
C ARG A 402 -10.58 0.19 1.52
N SER A 403 -11.79 0.70 1.25
CA SER A 403 -12.23 1.13 -0.08
C SER A 403 -11.75 2.54 -0.47
N TRP A 404 -11.15 3.29 0.45
CA TRP A 404 -10.70 4.66 0.18
C TRP A 404 -9.49 4.70 -0.75
N SER A 405 -9.51 5.69 -1.64
CA SER A 405 -8.37 6.05 -2.48
C SER A 405 -7.15 6.47 -1.66
N GLN A 406 -5.97 6.44 -2.28
CA GLN A 406 -4.74 6.88 -1.61
C GLN A 406 -4.81 8.37 -1.20
N ALA A 407 -5.57 9.19 -1.94
CA ALA A 407 -5.76 10.60 -1.62
C ALA A 407 -6.60 10.79 -0.34
N GLU A 408 -7.72 10.06 -0.22
CA GLU A 408 -8.57 10.05 0.97
C GLU A 408 -7.81 9.52 2.20
N GLN A 409 -7.05 8.44 2.05
CA GLN A 409 -6.22 7.91 3.15
C GLN A 409 -5.18 8.92 3.65
N LYS A 410 -4.55 9.67 2.73
CA LYS A 410 -3.63 10.77 3.07
C LYS A 410 -4.37 11.92 3.76
N TYR A 411 -5.57 12.26 3.31
CA TYR A 411 -6.39 13.30 3.93
C TYR A 411 -6.76 12.93 5.37
N TYR A 412 -7.28 11.73 5.60
CA TYR A 412 -7.56 11.18 6.92
C TYR A 412 -6.33 11.20 7.84
N SER A 413 -5.16 10.81 7.33
CA SER A 413 -3.93 10.82 8.11
C SER A 413 -3.57 12.23 8.61
N ARG A 414 -3.90 13.27 7.83
CA ARG A 414 -3.72 14.67 8.22
C ARG A 414 -4.77 15.12 9.23
N VAL A 415 -6.05 14.77 9.04
CA VAL A 415 -7.12 15.05 10.01
C VAL A 415 -6.79 14.43 11.37
N LYS A 416 -6.46 13.13 11.40
CA LYS A 416 -6.04 12.42 12.62
C LYS A 416 -4.83 13.08 13.28
N SER A 417 -3.90 13.58 12.48
CA SER A 417 -2.73 14.31 12.98
C SER A 417 -3.10 15.60 13.71
N VAL A 418 -4.04 16.38 13.16
CA VAL A 418 -4.55 17.61 13.79
C VAL A 418 -5.24 17.28 15.11
N ILE A 419 -6.16 16.30 15.11
CA ILE A 419 -6.85 15.85 16.33
C ILE A 419 -5.88 15.36 17.40
N THR A 420 -4.88 14.56 17.01
CA THR A 420 -3.87 14.07 17.96
C THR A 420 -3.09 15.22 18.59
N ALA A 421 -2.74 16.26 17.81
CA ALA A 421 -2.08 17.44 18.35
C ALA A 421 -2.98 18.24 19.30
N MET A 422 -4.27 18.39 18.98
CA MET A 422 -5.24 19.05 19.87
C MET A 422 -5.39 18.29 21.19
N ASN A 423 -5.68 16.99 21.14
CA ASN A 423 -5.81 16.14 22.32
C ASN A 423 -4.56 16.18 23.19
N LYS A 424 -3.37 16.24 22.57
CA LYS A 424 -2.11 16.37 23.29
C LYS A 424 -2.04 17.67 24.09
N GLN A 425 -2.41 18.80 23.48
CA GLN A 425 -2.46 20.08 24.19
C GLN A 425 -3.48 20.06 25.34
N ILE A 426 -4.61 19.39 25.14
CA ILE A 426 -5.66 19.29 26.14
C ILE A 426 -5.22 18.43 27.31
N HIS A 427 -4.81 17.19 27.05
CA HIS A 427 -4.56 16.19 28.11
C HIS A 427 -3.16 16.28 28.71
N GLU A 428 -2.11 16.53 27.91
CA GLU A 428 -0.73 16.56 28.42
C GLU A 428 -0.31 17.94 28.91
N ASN A 429 -0.76 19.01 28.23
CA ASN A 429 -0.40 20.38 28.60
C ASN A 429 -1.48 21.09 29.44
N GLY A 430 -2.59 20.40 29.77
CA GLY A 430 -3.64 20.90 30.65
C GLY A 430 -4.42 22.10 30.10
N ARG A 431 -4.42 22.30 28.78
CA ARG A 431 -5.16 23.40 28.14
C ARG A 431 -6.62 23.02 27.94
N THR A 432 -7.50 24.01 27.90
CA THR A 432 -8.92 23.76 27.61
C THR A 432 -9.14 23.55 26.11
N LEU A 433 -10.23 22.86 25.74
CA LEU A 433 -10.62 22.68 24.34
C LEU A 433 -10.84 24.03 23.64
N SER A 434 -11.45 25.02 24.31
CA SER A 434 -11.67 26.37 23.75
C SER A 434 -10.35 27.03 23.35
N GLU A 435 -9.39 27.11 24.29
CA GLU A 435 -8.08 27.73 24.04
C GLU A 435 -7.31 27.08 22.89
N VAL A 436 -7.34 25.74 22.83
CA VAL A 436 -6.64 25.01 21.77
C VAL A 436 -7.36 25.17 20.43
N SER A 437 -8.69 25.15 20.43
CA SER A 437 -9.50 25.31 19.22
C SER A 437 -9.37 26.72 18.64
N GLU A 438 -9.36 27.77 19.45
CA GLU A 438 -9.22 29.16 19.02
C GLU A 438 -7.85 29.42 18.38
N GLU A 439 -6.78 28.93 19.00
CA GLU A 439 -5.42 29.06 18.46
C GLU A 439 -5.26 28.31 17.13
N PHE A 440 -5.78 27.08 17.06
CA PHE A 440 -5.71 26.30 15.82
C PHE A 440 -6.62 26.89 14.74
N GLU A 441 -7.77 27.46 15.10
CA GLU A 441 -8.68 28.15 14.20
C GLU A 441 -8.04 29.42 13.62
N GLU A 442 -7.41 30.23 14.47
CA GLU A 442 -6.66 31.40 14.05
C GLU A 442 -5.56 31.00 13.04
N ALA A 443 -4.79 29.95 13.35
CA ALA A 443 -3.78 29.44 12.43
C ALA A 443 -4.39 28.90 11.13
N PHE A 444 -5.50 28.16 11.22
CA PHE A 444 -6.19 27.56 10.09
C PHE A 444 -6.70 28.63 9.11
N THR A 445 -7.29 29.69 9.64
CA THR A 445 -7.87 30.80 8.87
C THR A 445 -6.81 31.76 8.35
N LYS A 446 -5.95 32.30 9.22
CA LYS A 446 -4.98 33.36 8.87
C LYS A 446 -3.75 32.83 8.15
N HIS A 447 -3.18 31.72 8.60
CA HIS A 447 -1.88 31.22 8.09
C HIS A 447 -2.03 30.08 7.08
N CYS A 448 -3.06 29.25 7.23
CA CYS A 448 -3.16 28.01 6.47
C CYS A 448 -4.12 28.09 5.27
N LYS A 449 -4.81 29.22 5.06
CA LYS A 449 -5.79 29.42 3.99
C LYS A 449 -6.88 28.36 3.99
N LYS A 450 -7.33 27.94 5.19
CA LYS A 450 -8.31 26.87 5.40
C LYS A 450 -7.95 25.53 4.75
N LYS A 451 -6.64 25.21 4.64
CA LYS A 451 -6.16 23.92 4.11
C LYS A 451 -5.55 23.08 5.22
N ILE A 452 -6.09 21.88 5.44
CA ILE A 452 -5.61 20.92 6.46
C ILE A 452 -4.13 20.57 6.28
N THR A 453 -3.66 20.45 5.04
CA THR A 453 -2.23 20.20 4.76
C THR A 453 -1.34 21.32 5.32
N ASN A 454 -1.76 22.57 5.20
CA ASN A 454 -1.00 23.70 5.73
C ASN A 454 -1.07 23.76 7.25
N LEU A 455 -2.21 23.40 7.83
CA LEU A 455 -2.38 23.32 9.29
C LEU A 455 -1.46 22.26 9.90
N VAL A 456 -1.36 21.09 9.28
CA VAL A 456 -0.40 20.06 9.71
C VAL A 456 1.04 20.57 9.68
N ASN A 457 1.45 21.27 8.63
CA ASN A 457 2.80 21.84 8.55
C ASN A 457 3.03 22.91 9.62
N TRP A 458 2.00 23.72 9.92
CA TRP A 458 2.05 24.73 10.97
C TRP A 458 2.18 24.07 12.36
N ILE A 459 1.39 23.02 12.63
CA ILE A 459 1.47 22.22 13.87
C ILE A 459 2.88 21.64 14.06
N ASP A 460 3.47 21.10 12.99
CA ASP A 460 4.81 20.51 13.04
C ASP A 460 5.91 21.56 13.24
N SER A 461 5.74 22.76 12.66
CA SER A 461 6.68 23.87 12.79
C SER A 461 6.68 24.50 14.19
N ASN A 462 5.53 24.48 14.88
CA ASN A 462 5.38 25.00 16.24
C ASN A 462 5.54 23.89 17.30
N GLU A 463 6.04 22.72 16.92
CA GLU A 463 6.37 21.60 17.81
C GLU A 463 5.22 21.05 18.66
N TYR A 464 3.95 21.32 18.32
CA TYR A 464 2.80 20.81 19.10
C TYR A 464 2.73 19.28 19.17
N ARG A 465 3.45 18.56 18.30
CA ARG A 465 3.59 17.08 18.38
C ARG A 465 4.77 16.60 19.22
N ARG A 466 5.82 17.40 19.41
CA ARG A 466 7.00 16.98 20.17
C ARG A 466 6.72 17.11 21.66
N PRO A 467 7.21 16.21 22.52
CA PRO A 467 7.14 16.43 23.97
C PRO A 467 7.91 17.71 24.27
N LYS A 468 7.27 18.65 24.98
CA LYS A 468 7.93 19.87 25.45
C LYS A 468 9.09 19.40 26.32
N LYS A 469 10.35 19.64 25.91
CA LYS A 469 11.49 19.38 26.78
C LYS A 469 11.22 20.17 28.05
N ARG A 470 11.06 19.48 29.20
CA ARG A 470 11.01 20.13 30.51
C ARG A 470 12.21 21.08 30.54
N GLN A 471 11.95 22.39 30.56
CA GLN A 471 12.98 23.35 30.92
C GLN A 471 13.44 22.92 32.30
N ALA A 472 14.69 22.47 32.39
CA ALA A 472 15.32 22.26 33.68
C ALA A 472 15.17 23.58 34.43
N LEU A 473 14.50 23.55 35.59
CA LEU A 473 14.57 24.65 36.53
C LEU A 473 16.06 24.94 36.71
N GLN A 474 16.50 26.10 36.23
CA GLN A 474 17.69 26.72 36.76
C GLN A 474 17.33 27.07 38.20
N LEU A 475 17.64 26.14 39.11
CA LEU A 475 17.90 26.49 40.50
C LEU A 475 19.08 27.46 40.43
N GLY A 476 18.79 28.74 40.68
CA GLY A 476 19.80 29.75 40.87
C GLY A 476 20.58 29.43 42.14
N ASP A 477 21.90 29.57 42.04
CA ASP A 477 22.75 29.97 43.16
C ASP A 477 22.73 31.50 43.29
#